data_AF-A0A518H0P2-F1
#
_entry.id   AF-A0A518H0P2-F1
#
_cell.length_a   1.000
_cell.length_b   1.000
_cell.length_c   1.000
_cell.angle_alpha   90.00
_cell.angle_beta   90.00
_cell.angle_gamma   90.00
#
_symmetry.space_group_name_H-M   'P 1'
#
loop_
_entity.id
_entity.type
_entity.pdbx_description
1 polymer ?
#
loop_
_entity_poly.entity_id
_entity_poly.type
_entity_poly.pdbx_seq_one_letter_code
_entity_poly.pdbx_strand_id
1 'polypeptide(L)'
;MPWKRRGGRSYFYESRREGRRVRSVYVGSGWRAELVTDRLAEHREARQADRRHHRARRASEATKERAFDDLFTLSRDMAEWALRSAGFHRPNRGPWRRRRRPMSETIPEPARPTPPPVEPLELRRMMERAMLDRVVSATGENESEEARQTARTLKADLLAFAGELAGPEPTPLVRSLAFTAAVAYLDWMHAGFSERESIQRERAIERAERRFQRAAKTLHAVQRHRPESFMAVQINVGTGAGETPMASGPCVPAG
;
A
#
# COMPACT_ATOMS: atom_id res chain seq x y z
N MET A 1 18.32 11.01 -39.16
CA MET A 1 19.66 11.43 -38.71
C MET A 1 19.82 12.93 -38.93
N PRO A 2 20.34 13.69 -37.95
CA PRO A 2 20.45 15.15 -38.03
C PRO A 2 21.59 15.63 -38.94
N TRP A 3 22.61 14.79 -39.18
CA TRP A 3 23.67 15.07 -40.15
C TRP A 3 23.23 14.70 -41.58
N LYS A 4 23.48 15.59 -42.55
CA LYS A 4 23.28 15.37 -43.98
C LYS A 4 24.56 15.65 -44.75
N ARG A 5 24.96 14.76 -45.66
CA ARG A 5 26.11 14.97 -46.55
C ARG A 5 25.64 15.55 -47.89
N ARG A 6 26.29 16.62 -48.36
CA ARG A 6 26.07 17.24 -49.69
C ARG A 6 27.40 17.76 -50.22
N GLY A 7 27.78 17.39 -51.44
CA GLY A 7 29.00 17.90 -52.09
C GLY A 7 30.29 17.67 -51.27
N GLY A 8 30.42 16.50 -50.64
CA GLY A 8 31.59 16.18 -49.79
C GLY A 8 31.60 16.84 -48.41
N ARG A 9 30.66 17.73 -48.09
CA ARG A 9 30.55 18.41 -46.79
C ARG A 9 29.40 17.84 -45.95
N SER A 10 29.56 17.86 -44.62
CA SER A 10 28.55 17.43 -43.65
C SER A 10 27.88 18.63 -43.00
N TYR A 11 26.55 18.64 -43.00
CA TYR A 11 25.70 19.71 -42.48
C TYR A 11 24.80 19.15 -41.37
N PHE A 12 24.73 19.85 -40.23
CA PHE A 12 23.87 19.48 -39.13
C PHE A 12 22.57 20.29 -39.16
N TYR A 13 21.46 19.56 -39.04
CA TYR A 13 20.11 20.11 -38.94
C TYR A 13 19.48 19.71 -37.61
N GLU A 14 18.94 20.68 -36.88
CA GLU A 14 18.14 20.45 -35.68
C GLU A 14 16.67 20.32 -36.06
N SER A 15 15.98 19.28 -35.56
CA SER A 15 14.53 19.17 -35.71
C SER A 15 13.84 19.95 -34.59
N ARG A 16 13.19 21.07 -34.93
CA ARG A 16 12.37 21.86 -34.00
C ARG A 16 10.89 21.67 -34.30
N ARG A 17 10.08 21.53 -33.24
CA ARG A 17 8.63 21.45 -33.37
C ARG A 17 8.03 22.84 -33.18
N GLU A 18 7.41 23.37 -34.24
CA GLU A 18 6.71 24.65 -34.25
C GLU A 18 5.21 24.37 -34.38
N GLY A 19 4.50 24.44 -33.25
CA GLY A 19 3.09 24.04 -33.19
C GLY A 19 2.89 22.57 -33.60
N ARG A 20 2.12 22.35 -34.66
CA ARG A 20 1.80 21.00 -35.18
C ARG A 20 2.81 20.46 -36.19
N ARG A 21 3.77 21.26 -36.67
CA ARG A 21 4.73 20.86 -37.72
C ARG A 21 6.15 20.72 -37.15
N VAL A 22 6.93 19.77 -37.70
CA VAL A 22 8.35 19.61 -37.39
C VAL A 22 9.16 20.21 -38.54
N ARG A 23 10.04 21.16 -38.24
CA ARG A 23 10.94 21.81 -39.21
C ARG A 23 12.39 21.45 -38.92
N SER A 24 13.17 21.27 -39.98
CA SER A 24 14.62 21.09 -39.90
C SER A 24 15.31 22.44 -40.04
N VAL A 25 15.94 22.91 -38.97
CA VAL A 25 16.68 24.18 -38.94
C VAL A 25 18.16 23.88 -39.19
N TYR A 26 18.76 24.56 -40.16
CA TYR A 26 20.20 24.44 -40.41
C TYR A 26 20.98 25.11 -39.28
N VAL A 27 21.91 24.37 -38.67
CA VAL A 27 22.69 24.85 -37.52
C VAL A 27 24.13 25.19 -37.94
N GLY A 28 24.71 24.41 -38.84
CA GLY A 28 26.09 24.61 -39.28
C GLY A 28 26.73 23.38 -39.93
N SER A 29 28.03 23.49 -40.21
CA SER A 29 28.90 22.43 -40.72
C SER A 29 30.25 22.43 -39.99
N GLY A 30 30.97 21.30 -40.02
CA GLY A 30 32.30 21.16 -39.39
C GLY A 30 32.27 21.33 -37.87
N TRP A 31 33.34 21.88 -37.30
CA TRP A 31 33.55 21.96 -35.84
C TRP A 31 32.41 22.66 -35.07
N ARG A 32 31.74 23.66 -35.67
CA ARG A 32 30.59 24.34 -35.04
C ARG A 32 29.39 23.40 -34.88
N ALA A 33 29.16 22.54 -35.87
CA ALA A 33 28.10 21.54 -35.83
C ALA A 33 28.42 20.40 -34.87
N GLU A 34 29.70 20.03 -34.74
CA GLU A 34 30.18 19.09 -33.73
C GLU A 34 29.91 19.62 -32.31
N LEU A 35 30.33 20.85 -32.01
CA LEU A 35 30.09 21.48 -30.70
C LEU A 35 28.60 21.54 -30.31
N VAL A 36 27.72 21.85 -31.26
CA VAL A 36 26.26 21.83 -31.00
C VAL A 36 25.75 20.40 -30.81
N THR A 37 26.29 19.43 -31.54
CA THR A 37 25.91 18.02 -31.39
C THR A 37 26.27 17.50 -30.01
N ASP A 38 27.46 17.83 -29.50
CA ASP A 38 27.94 17.44 -28.18
C ASP A 38 27.04 18.03 -27.09
N ARG A 39 26.77 19.34 -27.14
CA ARG A 39 25.84 19.99 -26.21
C ARG A 39 24.42 19.39 -26.25
N LEU A 40 23.93 19.03 -27.44
CA LEU A 40 22.64 18.36 -27.58
C LEU A 40 22.68 16.93 -27.03
N ALA A 41 23.81 16.24 -27.10
CA ALA A 41 23.99 14.93 -26.47
C ALA A 41 23.94 15.06 -24.95
N GLU A 42 24.68 15.99 -24.36
CA GLU A 42 24.64 16.30 -22.92
C GLU A 42 23.21 16.62 -22.45
N HIS A 43 22.49 17.50 -23.17
CA HIS A 43 21.09 17.81 -22.84
C HIS A 43 20.14 16.61 -23.02
N ARG A 44 20.44 15.66 -23.91
CA ARG A 44 19.65 14.43 -24.02
C ARG A 44 19.94 13.50 -22.85
N GLU A 45 21.20 13.37 -22.45
CA GLU A 45 21.63 12.56 -21.32
C GLU A 45 21.06 13.06 -20.00
N ALA A 46 21.15 14.38 -19.74
CA ALA A 46 20.54 15.01 -18.57
C ALA A 46 19.02 14.72 -18.51
N ARG A 47 18.29 14.99 -19.60
CA ARG A 47 16.85 14.68 -19.67
C ARG A 47 16.54 13.18 -19.53
N GLN A 48 17.42 12.29 -20.01
CA GLN A 48 17.25 10.87 -19.80
C GLN A 48 17.48 10.49 -18.34
N ALA A 49 18.49 11.06 -17.68
CA ALA A 49 18.76 10.89 -16.26
C ALA A 49 17.56 11.37 -15.43
N ASP A 50 17.02 12.57 -15.70
CA ASP A 50 15.82 13.09 -15.03
C ASP A 50 14.63 12.15 -15.22
N ARG A 51 14.37 11.70 -16.46
CA ARG A 51 13.29 10.74 -16.73
C ARG A 51 13.50 9.40 -16.03
N ARG A 52 14.74 8.93 -15.87
CA ARG A 52 15.05 7.71 -15.11
C ARG A 52 14.77 7.95 -13.62
N HIS A 53 15.24 9.06 -13.07
CA HIS A 53 15.00 9.46 -11.69
C HIS A 53 13.51 9.57 -11.37
N HIS A 54 12.73 10.30 -12.19
CA HIS A 54 11.27 10.40 -12.01
C HIS A 54 10.55 9.06 -12.16
N ARG A 55 10.99 8.18 -13.08
CA ARG A 55 10.39 6.84 -13.21
C ARG A 55 10.70 5.97 -11.99
N ALA A 56 11.93 6.00 -11.49
CA ALA A 56 12.32 5.27 -10.29
C ALA A 56 11.52 5.74 -9.06
N ARG A 57 11.39 7.06 -8.87
CA ARG A 57 10.58 7.65 -7.80
C ARG A 57 9.12 7.20 -7.89
N ARG A 58 8.49 7.31 -9.06
CA ARG A 58 7.09 6.86 -9.27
C ARG A 58 6.92 5.36 -9.06
N ALA A 59 7.90 4.53 -9.47
CA ALA A 59 7.84 3.09 -9.25
C ALA A 59 7.89 2.75 -7.75
N SER A 60 8.78 3.40 -7.00
CA SER A 60 8.87 3.25 -5.55
C SER A 60 7.57 3.67 -4.85
N GLU A 61 7.00 4.82 -5.22
CA GLU A 61 5.71 5.28 -4.70
C GLU A 61 4.56 4.32 -5.05
N ALA A 62 4.53 3.78 -6.27
CA ALA A 62 3.51 2.84 -6.71
C ALA A 62 3.56 1.51 -5.94
N THR A 63 4.76 1.02 -5.60
CA THR A 63 4.90 -0.17 -4.74
C THR A 63 4.34 0.07 -3.34
N LYS A 64 4.65 1.23 -2.74
CA LYS A 64 4.11 1.63 -1.44
C LYS A 64 2.58 1.76 -1.48
N GLU A 65 2.04 2.33 -2.55
CA GLU A 65 0.61 2.50 -2.78
C GLU A 65 -0.12 1.15 -2.88
N ARG A 66 0.46 0.18 -3.62
CA ARG A 66 -0.11 -1.17 -3.74
C ARG A 66 -0.20 -1.88 -2.40
N ALA A 67 0.83 -1.78 -1.56
CA ALA A 67 0.81 -2.38 -0.23
C ALA A 67 -0.37 -1.87 0.64
N PHE A 68 -0.73 -0.59 0.51
CA PHE A 68 -1.93 -0.06 1.16
C PHE A 68 -3.20 -0.64 0.56
N ASP A 69 -3.33 -0.63 -0.77
CA ASP A 69 -4.53 -1.17 -1.44
C ASP A 69 -4.76 -2.65 -1.11
N ASP A 70 -3.70 -3.45 -1.01
CA ASP A 70 -3.74 -4.85 -0.59
C ASP A 70 -4.22 -4.98 0.86
N LEU A 71 -3.69 -4.15 1.77
CA LEU A 71 -4.13 -4.09 3.16
C LEU A 71 -5.64 -3.76 3.26
N PHE A 72 -6.09 -2.68 2.61
CA PHE A 72 -7.49 -2.27 2.68
C PHE A 72 -8.43 -3.32 2.10
N THR A 73 -7.98 -3.99 1.04
CA THR A 73 -8.72 -5.10 0.42
C THR A 73 -8.87 -6.26 1.40
N LEU A 74 -7.77 -6.70 2.02
CA LEU A 74 -7.79 -7.81 2.97
C LEU A 74 -8.62 -7.52 4.21
N SER A 75 -8.45 -6.34 4.83
CA SER A 75 -9.24 -5.91 6.00
C SER A 75 -10.74 -5.87 5.68
N ARG A 76 -11.11 -5.36 4.49
CA ARG A 76 -12.50 -5.37 4.02
C ARG A 76 -13.01 -6.80 3.86
N ASP A 77 -12.25 -7.66 3.19
CA ASP A 77 -12.68 -9.02 2.88
C ASP A 77 -12.84 -9.86 4.16
N MET A 78 -11.97 -9.66 5.16
CA MET A 78 -12.13 -10.23 6.50
C MET A 78 -13.43 -9.75 7.17
N ALA A 79 -13.73 -8.45 7.11
CA ALA A 79 -14.98 -7.90 7.67
C ALA A 79 -16.22 -8.45 6.95
N GLU A 80 -16.18 -8.59 5.62
CA GLU A 80 -17.28 -9.17 4.86
C GLU A 80 -17.49 -10.63 5.19
N TRP A 81 -16.42 -11.42 5.26
CA TRP A 81 -16.47 -12.83 5.64
C TRP A 81 -17.08 -12.97 7.03
N ALA A 82 -16.59 -12.19 7.98
CA ALA A 82 -17.04 -12.18 9.36
C ALA A 82 -18.55 -11.88 9.46
N LEU A 83 -19.02 -10.82 8.79
CA LEU A 83 -20.44 -10.44 8.78
C LEU A 83 -21.31 -11.50 8.09
N ARG A 84 -20.84 -12.10 7.00
CA ARG A 84 -21.57 -13.18 6.31
C ARG A 84 -21.68 -14.44 7.17
N SER A 85 -20.62 -14.82 7.86
CA SER A 85 -20.61 -15.95 8.81
C SER A 85 -21.57 -15.71 9.98
N ALA A 86 -21.76 -14.46 10.39
CA ALA A 86 -22.78 -14.07 11.37
C ALA A 86 -24.21 -13.99 10.80
N GLY A 87 -24.44 -14.39 9.54
CA GLY A 87 -25.76 -14.40 8.89
C GLY A 87 -26.22 -13.03 8.37
N PHE A 88 -25.31 -12.06 8.26
CA PHE A 88 -25.60 -10.78 7.62
C PHE A 88 -25.35 -10.86 6.11
N HIS A 89 -26.04 -10.00 5.37
CA HIS A 89 -25.85 -9.83 3.93
C HIS A 89 -25.96 -8.36 3.56
N ARG A 90 -25.49 -8.03 2.35
CA ARG A 90 -25.44 -6.65 1.85
C ARG A 90 -26.13 -6.56 0.48
N PRO A 91 -27.45 -6.31 0.43
CA PRO A 91 -28.18 -6.23 -0.84
C PRO A 91 -27.69 -5.03 -1.65
N ASN A 92 -27.31 -5.23 -2.92
CA ASN A 92 -26.88 -4.18 -3.85
C ASN A 92 -25.82 -3.21 -3.29
N ARG A 93 -24.86 -3.71 -2.50
CA ARG A 93 -23.84 -2.87 -1.81
C ARG A 93 -24.43 -1.82 -0.85
N GLY A 94 -25.70 -1.97 -0.46
CA GLY A 94 -26.37 -1.12 0.53
C GLY A 94 -25.92 -1.39 1.98
N PRO A 95 -26.75 -1.03 2.97
CA PRO A 95 -26.48 -1.36 4.37
C PRO A 95 -26.48 -2.86 4.63
N TRP A 96 -25.68 -3.31 5.59
CA TRP A 96 -25.72 -4.69 6.09
C TRP A 96 -27.06 -4.97 6.79
N ARG A 97 -27.64 -6.14 6.51
CA ARG A 97 -28.91 -6.59 7.09
C ARG A 97 -28.82 -8.05 7.50
N ARG A 98 -29.41 -8.41 8.63
CA ARG A 98 -29.52 -9.81 9.06
C ARG A 98 -30.47 -10.55 8.11
N ARG A 99 -30.10 -11.74 7.64
CA ARG A 99 -31.01 -12.60 6.88
C ARG A 99 -32.15 -13.01 7.81
N ARG A 100 -33.40 -12.79 7.39
CA ARG A 100 -34.57 -13.34 8.09
C ARG A 100 -34.56 -14.84 7.83
N ARG A 101 -34.42 -15.66 8.86
CA ARG A 101 -34.62 -17.11 8.71
C ARG A 101 -36.13 -17.34 8.54
N PRO A 102 -36.61 -18.03 7.48
CA PRO A 102 -37.95 -18.58 7.50
C PRO A 102 -38.05 -19.56 8.68
N MET A 103 -39.13 -19.48 9.44
CA MET A 103 -39.27 -20.10 10.77
C MET A 103 -39.29 -21.64 10.76
N SER A 104 -39.30 -22.28 9.59
CA SER A 104 -39.61 -23.71 9.45
C SER A 104 -38.47 -24.59 8.95
N GLU A 105 -37.26 -24.06 8.72
CA GLU A 105 -36.21 -24.87 8.12
C GLU A 105 -34.94 -24.80 8.97
N THR A 106 -34.78 -25.83 9.82
CA THR A 106 -33.53 -26.20 10.47
C THR A 106 -32.57 -26.69 9.38
N ILE A 107 -32.09 -25.76 8.55
CA ILE A 107 -31.08 -26.03 7.53
C ILE A 107 -29.78 -26.36 8.30
N PRO A 108 -29.13 -27.51 8.02
CA PRO A 108 -27.83 -27.83 8.61
C PRO A 108 -26.87 -26.67 8.31
N GLU A 109 -26.16 -26.24 9.35
CA GLU A 109 -25.24 -25.10 9.31
C GLU A 109 -24.41 -25.17 8.02
N PRO A 110 -24.60 -24.26 7.04
CA PRO A 110 -23.91 -24.36 5.78
C PRO A 110 -22.42 -24.33 6.07
N ALA A 111 -21.68 -25.26 5.44
CA ALA A 111 -20.24 -25.42 5.63
C ALA A 111 -19.59 -24.03 5.72
N ARG A 112 -19.10 -23.69 6.93
CA ARG A 112 -18.55 -22.38 7.20
C ARG A 112 -17.49 -22.11 6.13
N PRO A 113 -17.60 -21.01 5.36
CA PRO A 113 -16.58 -20.70 4.37
C PRO A 113 -15.25 -20.68 5.10
N THR A 114 -14.32 -21.55 4.72
CA THR A 114 -13.01 -21.64 5.37
C THR A 114 -12.40 -20.24 5.35
N PRO A 115 -12.02 -19.67 6.51
CA PRO A 115 -11.37 -18.37 6.50
C PRO A 115 -10.13 -18.47 5.60
N PRO A 116 -9.79 -17.41 4.84
CA PRO A 116 -8.54 -17.41 4.08
C PRO A 116 -7.39 -17.72 5.05
N PRO A 117 -6.38 -18.52 4.64
CA PRO A 117 -5.33 -19.06 5.52
C PRO A 117 -4.29 -18.02 5.97
N VAL A 118 -4.70 -16.78 6.18
CA VAL A 118 -3.82 -15.71 6.64
C VAL A 118 -3.94 -15.65 8.16
N GLU A 119 -2.92 -16.14 8.86
CA GLU A 119 -2.72 -15.90 10.29
C GLU A 119 -2.79 -14.38 10.55
N PRO A 120 -3.82 -13.87 11.24
CA PRO A 120 -4.03 -12.43 11.42
C PRO A 120 -2.84 -11.71 12.07
N LEU A 121 -1.99 -12.46 12.78
CA LEU A 121 -0.78 -11.97 13.41
C LEU A 121 0.34 -11.67 12.42
N GLU A 122 0.53 -12.52 11.40
CA GLU A 122 1.54 -12.32 10.36
C GLU A 122 1.17 -11.15 9.46
N LEU A 123 -0.12 -11.02 9.15
CA LEU A 123 -0.62 -9.83 8.47
C LEU A 123 -0.34 -8.56 9.28
N ARG A 124 -0.65 -8.56 10.59
CA ARG A 124 -0.34 -7.42 11.47
C ARG A 124 1.16 -7.10 11.51
N ARG A 125 2.03 -8.10 11.57
CA ARG A 125 3.50 -7.92 11.57
C ARG A 125 3.99 -7.34 10.24
N MET A 126 3.50 -7.85 9.11
CA MET A 126 3.77 -7.29 7.79
C MET A 126 3.28 -5.84 7.68
N MET A 127 2.10 -5.53 8.23
CA MET A 127 1.52 -4.18 8.25
C MET A 127 2.34 -3.21 9.09
N GLU A 128 2.71 -3.58 10.32
CA GLU A 128 3.54 -2.75 11.20
C GLU A 128 4.89 -2.46 10.54
N ARG A 129 5.49 -3.46 9.86
CA ARG A 129 6.78 -3.31 9.17
C ARG A 129 6.69 -2.39 7.95
N ALA A 130 5.74 -2.61 7.05
CA ALA A 130 5.59 -1.79 5.84
C ALA A 130 5.27 -0.32 6.17
N MET A 131 4.57 -0.07 7.27
CA MET A 131 4.25 1.27 7.71
C MET A 131 5.44 1.97 8.37
N LEU A 132 6.18 1.27 9.25
CA LEU A 132 7.44 1.77 9.80
C LEU A 132 8.45 2.08 8.69
N ASP A 133 8.55 1.21 7.67
CA ASP A 133 9.42 1.44 6.52
C ASP A 133 9.04 2.73 5.77
N ARG A 134 7.75 3.09 5.70
CA ARG A 134 7.31 4.33 5.05
C ARG A 134 7.59 5.57 5.89
N VAL A 135 7.43 5.50 7.21
CA VAL A 135 7.76 6.60 8.13
C VAL A 135 9.27 6.84 8.13
N VAL A 136 10.05 5.76 8.27
CA VAL A 136 11.52 5.81 8.22
C VAL A 136 12.02 6.26 6.83
N SER A 137 11.37 5.81 5.75
CA SER A 137 11.69 6.31 4.40
C SER A 137 11.38 7.79 4.21
N ALA A 138 10.38 8.33 4.93
CA ALA A 138 9.98 9.73 4.81
C ALA A 138 10.93 10.66 5.57
N THR A 139 11.64 10.16 6.59
CA THR A 139 12.60 10.92 7.39
C THR A 139 14.00 11.05 6.75
N GLY A 140 14.25 10.40 5.61
CA GLY A 140 15.53 10.46 4.90
C GLY A 140 16.57 9.46 5.42
N GLU A 141 17.56 9.14 4.59
CA GLU A 141 18.57 8.08 4.82
C GLU A 141 19.56 8.33 5.96
N ASN A 142 19.49 9.49 6.62
CA ASN A 142 20.16 9.65 7.89
C ASN A 142 19.28 8.96 8.93
N GLU A 143 19.63 7.72 9.27
CA GLU A 143 19.17 7.00 10.47
C GLU A 143 19.59 7.75 11.76
N SER A 144 19.23 9.03 11.87
CA SER A 144 19.37 9.76 13.09
C SER A 144 18.50 9.08 14.14
N GLU A 145 19.00 9.03 15.37
CA GLU A 145 18.19 8.55 16.49
C GLU A 145 16.87 9.36 16.60
N GLU A 146 16.88 10.61 16.12
CA GLU A 146 15.69 11.47 15.98
C GLU A 146 14.63 10.88 15.02
N ALA A 147 15.03 10.35 13.86
CA ALA A 147 14.11 9.71 12.92
C ALA A 147 13.49 8.45 13.53
N ARG A 148 14.29 7.64 14.22
CA ARG A 148 13.80 6.46 14.94
C ARG A 148 12.86 6.85 16.07
N GLN A 149 13.19 7.91 16.80
CA GLN A 149 12.35 8.41 17.88
C GLN A 149 11.01 8.94 17.34
N THR A 150 11.03 9.67 16.21
CA THR A 150 9.83 10.15 15.53
C THR A 150 8.96 8.99 15.02
N ALA A 151 9.58 7.92 14.52
CA ALA A 151 8.85 6.72 14.11
C ALA A 151 8.23 5.99 15.31
N ARG A 152 8.92 5.94 16.46
CA ARG A 152 8.39 5.38 17.71
C ARG A 152 7.20 6.19 18.23
N THR A 153 7.29 7.52 18.25
CA THR A 153 6.18 8.38 18.69
C THR A 153 4.99 8.26 17.75
N LEU A 154 5.21 8.33 16.43
CA LEU A 154 4.13 8.16 15.45
C LEU A 154 3.47 6.78 15.55
N LYS A 155 4.26 5.71 15.79
CA LYS A 155 3.71 4.37 16.05
C LYS A 155 2.84 4.35 17.30
N ALA A 156 3.29 5.00 18.38
CA ALA A 156 2.52 5.08 19.62
C ALA A 156 1.20 5.84 19.43
N ASP A 157 1.25 7.01 18.77
CA ASP A 157 0.08 7.83 18.47
C ASP A 157 -0.92 7.10 17.58
N LEU A 158 -0.42 6.36 16.58
CA LEU A 158 -1.26 5.53 15.71
C LEU A 158 -1.97 4.45 16.52
N LEU A 159 -1.24 3.73 17.38
CA LEU A 159 -1.82 2.68 18.21
C LEU A 159 -2.83 3.25 19.22
N ALA A 160 -2.55 4.42 19.79
CA ALA A 160 -3.47 5.13 20.67
C ALA A 160 -4.76 5.51 19.92
N PHE A 161 -4.64 6.13 18.74
CA PHE A 161 -5.77 6.49 17.89
C PHE A 161 -6.57 5.26 17.44
N ALA A 162 -5.89 4.17 17.09
CA ALA A 162 -6.55 2.90 16.77
C ALA A 162 -7.30 2.32 17.98
N GLY A 163 -6.76 2.46 19.20
CA GLY A 163 -7.42 2.08 20.44
C GLY A 163 -8.70 2.90 20.70
N GLU A 164 -8.63 4.22 20.51
CA GLU A 164 -9.78 5.12 20.61
C GLU A 164 -10.88 4.74 19.61
N LEU A 165 -10.51 4.50 18.34
CA LEU A 165 -11.44 4.06 17.30
C LEU A 165 -12.09 2.70 17.60
N ALA A 166 -11.34 1.80 18.25
CA ALA A 166 -11.81 0.45 18.58
C ALA A 166 -12.83 0.46 19.73
N GLY A 167 -12.70 1.40 20.67
CA GLY A 167 -13.52 1.51 21.87
C GLY A 167 -13.10 0.55 22.98
N PRO A 168 -13.85 0.47 24.10
CA PRO A 168 -13.55 -0.43 25.20
C PRO A 168 -13.79 -1.89 24.80
N GLU A 169 -12.87 -2.78 25.16
CA GLU A 169 -12.91 -4.23 24.92
C GLU A 169 -13.16 -4.66 23.46
N PRO A 170 -12.34 -4.21 22.51
CA PRO A 170 -12.56 -4.51 21.11
C PRO A 170 -12.24 -5.98 20.80
N THR A 171 -13.05 -6.64 19.97
CA THR A 171 -12.71 -7.96 19.42
C THR A 171 -11.45 -7.87 18.56
N PRO A 172 -10.72 -8.99 18.32
CA PRO A 172 -9.53 -8.97 17.47
C PRO A 172 -9.78 -8.37 16.07
N LEU A 173 -10.93 -8.68 15.45
CA LEU A 173 -11.32 -8.11 14.17
C LEU A 173 -11.54 -6.60 14.26
N VAL A 174 -12.22 -6.10 15.30
CA VAL A 174 -12.45 -4.66 15.50
C VAL A 174 -11.11 -3.94 15.69
N ARG A 175 -10.16 -4.51 16.45
CA ARG A 175 -8.80 -3.95 16.58
C ARG A 175 -8.09 -3.83 15.23
N SER A 176 -8.10 -4.89 14.42
CA SER A 176 -7.45 -4.85 13.10
C SER A 176 -8.10 -3.84 12.14
N LEU A 177 -9.42 -3.72 12.16
CA LEU A 177 -10.15 -2.73 11.36
C LEU A 177 -9.90 -1.29 11.84
N ALA A 178 -9.86 -1.08 13.16
CA ALA A 178 -9.55 0.22 13.75
C ALA A 178 -8.13 0.66 13.41
N PHE A 179 -7.16 -0.26 13.50
CA PHE A 179 -5.80 -0.02 13.04
C PHE A 179 -5.77 0.34 11.55
N THR A 180 -6.48 -0.40 10.69
CA THR A 180 -6.55 -0.11 9.26
C THR A 180 -7.15 1.29 8.98
N ALA A 181 -8.17 1.69 9.75
CA ALA A 181 -8.76 3.04 9.65
C ALA A 181 -7.79 4.13 10.13
N ALA A 182 -7.07 3.91 11.23
CA ALA A 182 -6.03 4.81 11.73
C ALA A 182 -4.90 5.00 10.70
N VAL A 183 -4.47 3.91 10.06
CA VAL A 183 -3.49 3.91 8.98
C VAL A 183 -3.95 4.77 7.80
N ALA A 184 -5.21 4.61 7.37
CA ALA A 184 -5.78 5.40 6.28
C ALA A 184 -5.86 6.89 6.60
N TYR A 185 -6.20 7.20 7.85
CA TYR A 185 -6.25 8.58 8.34
C TYR A 185 -4.87 9.24 8.26
N LEU A 186 -3.83 8.54 8.72
CA LEU A 186 -2.46 9.04 8.62
C LEU A 186 -2.00 9.19 7.17
N ASP A 187 -2.29 8.23 6.28
CA ASP A 187 -2.00 8.36 4.84
C ASP A 187 -2.69 9.60 4.25
N TRP A 188 -3.93 9.88 4.65
CA TRP A 188 -4.67 11.06 4.22
C TRP A 188 -4.06 12.37 4.73
N MET A 189 -3.73 12.43 6.02
CA MET A 189 -3.06 13.59 6.62
C MET A 189 -1.71 13.85 5.93
N HIS A 190 -0.90 12.82 5.72
CA HIS A 190 0.42 12.95 5.08
C HIS A 190 0.36 13.22 3.57
N ALA A 191 -0.66 12.75 2.86
CA ALA A 191 -0.85 13.10 1.45
C ALA A 191 -1.00 14.63 1.28
N GLY A 192 -1.58 15.28 2.28
CA GLY A 192 -1.66 16.73 2.41
C GLY A 192 -0.32 17.43 2.51
N PHE A 193 0.72 16.81 3.07
CA PHE A 193 2.04 17.45 3.28
C PHE A 193 3.09 17.09 2.22
N SER A 194 2.78 16.23 1.26
CA SER A 194 3.77 15.80 0.26
C SER A 194 4.18 16.92 -0.70
N GLU A 195 5.48 17.02 -1.01
CA GLU A 195 6.07 17.94 -2.00
C GLU A 195 5.77 17.54 -3.46
N ARG A 196 4.66 16.83 -3.70
CA ARG A 196 4.25 16.43 -5.05
C ARG A 196 3.77 17.65 -5.84
N GLU A 197 3.89 17.56 -7.17
CA GLU A 197 3.20 18.50 -8.08
C GLU A 197 1.72 18.61 -7.71
N SER A 198 1.12 19.80 -7.82
CA SER A 198 -0.23 20.11 -7.32
C SER A 198 -1.29 19.06 -7.73
N ILE A 199 -1.35 18.72 -9.02
CA ILE A 199 -2.32 17.74 -9.55
C ILE A 199 -2.07 16.33 -8.98
N GLN A 200 -0.81 15.94 -8.78
CA GLN A 200 -0.46 14.63 -8.23
C GLN A 200 -0.79 14.58 -6.73
N ARG A 201 -0.61 15.69 -6.01
CA ARG A 201 -0.95 15.86 -4.60
C ARG A 201 -2.45 15.76 -4.38
N GLU A 202 -3.26 16.52 -5.13
CA GLU A 202 -4.74 16.47 -5.05
C GLU A 202 -5.27 15.05 -5.25
N ARG A 203 -4.82 14.37 -6.32
CA ARG A 203 -5.21 12.98 -6.59
C ARG A 203 -4.80 12.02 -5.48
N ALA A 204 -3.68 12.26 -4.82
CA ALA A 204 -3.23 11.44 -3.69
C ALA A 204 -4.10 11.68 -2.45
N ILE A 205 -4.42 12.94 -2.15
CA ILE A 205 -5.31 13.33 -1.05
C ILE A 205 -6.67 12.65 -1.22
N GLU A 206 -7.31 12.80 -2.39
CA GLU A 206 -8.61 12.18 -2.65
C GLU A 206 -8.58 10.65 -2.55
N ARG A 207 -7.50 10.00 -3.01
CA ARG A 207 -7.37 8.54 -2.90
C ARG A 207 -7.29 8.13 -1.44
N ALA A 208 -6.43 8.79 -0.66
CA ALA A 208 -6.26 8.50 0.76
C ALA A 208 -7.55 8.77 1.56
N GLU A 209 -8.24 9.88 1.28
CA GLU A 209 -9.54 10.20 1.87
C GLU A 209 -10.57 9.09 1.59
N ARG A 210 -10.69 8.65 0.33
CA ARG A 210 -11.61 7.56 -0.05
C ARG A 210 -11.29 6.25 0.68
N ARG A 211 -10.00 5.95 0.93
CA ARG A 211 -9.61 4.77 1.72
C ARG A 211 -10.04 4.92 3.16
N PHE A 212 -9.76 6.07 3.77
CA PHE A 212 -10.16 6.36 5.15
C PHE A 212 -11.67 6.21 5.33
N GLN A 213 -12.46 6.86 4.47
CA GLN A 213 -13.92 6.75 4.53
C GLN A 213 -14.41 5.30 4.37
N ARG A 214 -13.78 4.49 3.50
CA ARG A 214 -14.14 3.07 3.33
C ARG A 214 -13.76 2.23 4.56
N ALA A 215 -12.58 2.44 5.12
CA ALA A 215 -12.12 1.74 6.32
C ALA A 215 -13.01 2.08 7.53
N ALA A 216 -13.29 3.37 7.75
CA ALA A 216 -14.19 3.84 8.81
C ALA A 216 -15.61 3.27 8.66
N LYS A 217 -16.17 3.26 7.45
CA LYS A 217 -17.50 2.64 7.19
C LYS A 217 -17.50 1.14 7.47
N THR A 218 -16.41 0.45 7.16
CA THR A 218 -16.28 -1.00 7.40
C THR A 218 -16.18 -1.29 8.88
N LEU A 219 -15.34 -0.55 9.62
CA LEU A 219 -15.24 -0.61 11.07
C LEU A 219 -16.60 -0.36 11.73
N HIS A 220 -17.28 0.72 11.35
CA HIS A 220 -18.59 1.06 11.88
C HIS A 220 -19.63 -0.02 11.60
N ALA A 221 -19.62 -0.64 10.42
CA ALA A 221 -20.54 -1.73 10.09
C ALA A 221 -20.34 -2.94 11.02
N VAL A 222 -19.09 -3.32 11.30
CA VAL A 222 -18.78 -4.42 12.24
C VAL A 222 -19.16 -4.05 13.67
N GLN A 223 -18.80 -2.84 14.13
CA GLN A 223 -19.15 -2.35 15.46
C GLN A 223 -20.66 -2.25 15.67
N ARG A 224 -21.42 -1.77 14.69
CA ARG A 224 -22.88 -1.63 14.79
C ARG A 224 -23.59 -2.95 15.01
N HIS A 225 -23.08 -4.02 14.41
CA HIS A 225 -23.76 -5.31 14.43
C HIS A 225 -23.31 -6.23 15.55
N ARG A 226 -22.29 -5.84 16.35
CA ARG A 226 -21.57 -6.64 17.38
C ARG A 226 -22.09 -8.08 17.47
N PRO A 227 -21.78 -8.95 16.50
CA PRO A 227 -22.30 -10.31 16.55
C PRO A 227 -21.72 -10.97 17.80
N GLU A 228 -22.58 -11.25 18.78
CA GLU A 228 -22.21 -12.01 19.99
C GLU A 228 -21.52 -13.34 19.60
N SER A 229 -21.85 -13.85 18.41
CA SER A 229 -21.27 -15.03 17.77
C SER A 229 -19.78 -14.91 17.37
N PHE A 230 -19.16 -13.73 17.38
CA PHE A 230 -17.71 -13.64 17.12
C PHE A 230 -16.85 -14.17 18.26
N MET A 231 -17.37 -14.25 19.49
CA MET A 231 -16.64 -14.84 20.62
C MET A 231 -16.42 -16.35 20.45
N ALA A 232 -17.25 -17.03 19.65
CA ALA A 232 -17.16 -18.47 19.44
C ALA A 232 -16.27 -18.87 18.25
N VAL A 233 -15.85 -17.92 17.41
CA VAL A 233 -14.78 -18.18 16.44
C VAL A 233 -13.48 -18.06 17.21
N GLN A 234 -13.11 -19.13 17.92
CA GLN A 234 -11.73 -19.33 18.34
C GLN A 234 -10.90 -19.34 17.07
N ILE A 235 -10.33 -18.18 16.76
CA ILE A 235 -9.17 -18.10 15.88
C ILE A 235 -8.12 -18.87 16.68
N ASN A 236 -7.91 -20.12 16.32
CA ASN A 236 -6.70 -20.84 16.72
C ASN A 236 -5.56 -20.06 16.09
N VAL A 237 -5.12 -19.02 16.79
CA VAL A 237 -3.82 -18.41 16.59
C VAL A 237 -2.90 -19.55 16.94
N GLY A 238 -2.34 -20.21 15.93
CA GLY A 238 -1.42 -21.31 16.17
C GLY A 238 -0.29 -20.73 17.00
N THR A 239 -0.30 -21.00 18.31
CA THR A 239 0.87 -20.85 19.15
C THR A 239 1.84 -21.86 18.57
N GLY A 240 2.63 -21.43 17.58
CA GLY A 240 3.77 -22.14 17.06
C GLY A 240 4.81 -22.23 18.17
N ALA A 241 4.50 -22.99 19.21
CA ALA A 241 5.50 -23.63 20.02
C ALA A 241 6.21 -24.54 19.03
N GLY A 242 7.38 -24.09 18.57
CA GLY A 242 8.29 -24.95 17.85
C GLY A 242 8.51 -26.18 18.72
N GLU A 243 7.92 -27.30 18.31
CA GLU A 243 8.40 -28.61 18.70
C GLU A 243 9.83 -28.68 18.18
N THR A 244 10.76 -28.28 19.04
CA THR A 244 12.16 -28.61 18.89
C THR A 244 12.23 -30.13 18.78
N PRO A 245 12.70 -30.71 17.67
CA PRO A 245 12.87 -32.15 17.59
C PRO A 245 13.90 -32.53 18.65
N MET A 246 13.43 -33.17 19.72
CA MET A 246 14.29 -33.72 20.76
C MET A 246 15.27 -34.69 20.12
N ALA A 247 16.54 -34.34 20.25
CA ALA A 247 17.67 -35.10 19.78
C ALA A 247 17.58 -36.54 20.30
N SER A 248 17.69 -37.46 19.34
CA SER A 248 18.13 -38.84 19.48
C SER A 248 19.05 -39.08 20.68
N GLY A 249 18.60 -39.96 21.59
CA GLY A 249 19.35 -40.40 22.75
C GLY A 249 20.60 -41.23 22.41
N PRO A 250 21.54 -41.37 23.36
CA PRO A 250 22.80 -42.08 23.16
C PRO A 250 22.61 -43.60 23.13
N CYS A 251 23.27 -44.22 22.15
CA CYS A 251 23.42 -45.66 22.00
C CYS A 251 24.33 -46.20 23.12
N VAL A 252 23.80 -47.13 23.92
CA VAL A 252 24.56 -47.85 24.98
C VAL A 252 25.25 -49.06 24.33
N PRO A 253 26.57 -49.27 24.50
CA PRO A 253 27.21 -50.50 24.06
C PRO A 253 26.97 -51.62 25.09
N ALA A 254 26.62 -52.80 24.58
CA ALA A 254 26.56 -54.03 25.36
C ALA A 254 27.98 -54.47 25.74
N GLY A 255 28.17 -54.74 27.04
CA GLY A 255 29.34 -55.37 27.65
C GLY A 255 28.92 -56.07 28.92
#